data_AF-A0A538NVJ2-F1
#
_entry.id   AF-A0A538NVJ2-F1
#
_cell.length_a   1.000
_cell.length_b   1.000
_cell.length_c   1.000
_cell.angle_alpha   90.00
_cell.angle_beta   90.00
_cell.angle_gamma   90.00
#
_symmetry.space_group_name_H-M   'P 1'
#
loop_
_entity.id
_entity.type
_entity.pdbx_description
1 polymer ?
#
loop_
_entity_poly.entity_id
_entity_poly.type
_entity_poly.pdbx_seq_one_letter_code
_entity_poly.pdbx_strand_id
1 'polypeptide(L)'
;MKRLSLIIAAFFLVIGAAVSRTDMTAELKRTTVDINTRAQTKDGRTRVLMAISSETGVPVTTLQTEQSANGLGYGDLLIANLVASESGKNVSEVLAMFKAGQGGWGKIANDLGLNLGQIVSKARQAEQAALNIQSKNATASDKSQEGPAMGRGRGTGFEEQRNSRATSQGRSRP
;
A
#
# COMPACT_ATOMS: atom_id res chain seq x y z
N MET A 1 55.44 -15.45 15.46
CA MET A 1 54.93 -14.13 15.87
C MET A 1 53.61 -13.90 15.16
N LYS A 2 52.51 -13.81 15.90
CA LYS A 2 51.13 -13.80 15.38
C LYS A 2 50.53 -12.40 15.58
N ARG A 3 50.03 -11.80 14.51
CA ARG A 3 48.61 -11.41 14.29
C ARG A 3 48.54 -10.30 13.23
N LEU A 4 47.96 -10.65 12.09
CA LEU A 4 47.47 -9.75 11.04
C LEU A 4 46.62 -8.64 11.65
N SER A 5 46.91 -7.38 11.33
CA SER A 5 46.06 -6.24 11.65
C SER A 5 44.85 -6.21 10.71
N LEU A 6 43.67 -6.24 11.32
CA LEU A 6 42.36 -6.23 10.67
C LEU A 6 41.89 -4.77 10.65
N ILE A 7 41.66 -4.23 9.45
CA ILE A 7 41.11 -2.89 9.23
C ILE A 7 39.65 -2.91 9.69
N ILE A 8 39.41 -2.39 10.89
CA ILE A 8 38.06 -2.21 11.44
C ILE A 8 37.52 -0.90 10.85
N ALA A 9 36.58 -1.06 9.92
CA ALA A 9 35.78 0.01 9.36
C ALA A 9 35.12 0.84 10.47
N ALA A 10 35.19 2.16 10.30
CA ALA A 10 34.67 3.16 11.21
C ALA A 10 33.22 2.86 11.64
N PHE A 11 33.08 2.51 12.92
CA PHE A 11 31.81 2.40 13.62
C PHE A 11 31.31 3.82 13.89
N PHE A 12 30.42 4.33 13.04
CA PHE A 12 29.69 5.56 13.35
C PHE A 12 28.69 5.27 14.48
N LEU A 13 29.15 5.57 15.69
CA LEU A 13 28.36 5.71 16.90
C LEU A 13 27.34 6.83 16.69
N VAL A 14 26.08 6.47 16.44
CA VAL A 14 24.95 7.40 16.54
C VAL A 14 24.10 6.96 17.72
N ILE A 15 24.16 7.77 18.77
CA ILE A 15 23.30 7.70 19.95
C ILE A 15 21.89 8.08 19.50
N GLY A 16 20.93 7.18 19.64
CA GLY A 16 19.50 7.42 19.43
C GLY A 16 18.70 6.61 20.44
N ALA A 17 17.71 7.24 21.07
CA ALA A 17 16.93 6.75 22.22
C ALA A 17 16.68 5.23 22.22
N ALA A 18 16.99 4.57 23.35
CA ALA A 18 16.78 3.15 23.55
C ALA A 18 15.29 2.81 23.62
N VAL A 19 14.63 2.73 22.46
CA VAL A 19 13.40 1.94 22.32
C VAL A 19 13.83 0.48 22.47
N SER A 20 13.23 -0.24 23.41
CA SER A 20 13.64 -1.62 23.70
C SER A 20 13.41 -2.51 22.48
N ARG A 21 14.39 -3.35 22.15
CA ARG A 21 14.30 -4.26 20.98
C ARG A 21 13.09 -5.19 21.07
N THR A 22 12.68 -5.58 22.28
CA THR A 22 11.49 -6.40 22.54
C THR A 22 10.21 -5.74 22.02
N ASP A 23 10.08 -4.42 22.15
CA ASP A 23 8.90 -3.69 21.69
C ASP A 23 8.86 -3.66 20.16
N MET A 24 10.03 -3.44 19.53
CA MET A 24 10.15 -3.45 18.07
C MET A 24 9.88 -4.83 17.46
N THR A 25 10.33 -5.92 18.09
CA THR A 25 10.05 -7.27 17.59
C THR A 25 8.58 -7.65 17.76
N ALA A 26 7.95 -7.22 18.86
CA ALA A 26 6.51 -7.39 19.07
C ALA A 26 5.70 -6.61 18.04
N GLU A 27 6.08 -5.36 17.75
CA GLU A 27 5.44 -4.52 16.75
C GLU A 27 5.56 -5.11 15.33
N LEU A 28 6.74 -5.64 14.99
CA LEU A 28 6.95 -6.29 13.70
C LEU A 28 6.05 -7.54 13.56
N LYS A 29 5.96 -8.35 14.62
CA LYS A 29 5.10 -9.53 14.65
C LYS A 29 3.62 -9.15 14.49
N ARG A 30 3.18 -8.09 15.17
CA ARG A 30 1.83 -7.56 15.03
C ARG A 30 1.54 -7.11 13.60
N THR A 31 2.45 -6.34 13.02
CA THR A 31 2.34 -5.86 11.62
C THR A 31 2.22 -7.04 10.65
N THR A 32 3.01 -8.09 10.84
CA THR A 32 2.91 -9.32 10.03
C THR A 32 1.53 -9.96 10.14
N VAL A 33 0.98 -10.08 11.35
CA VAL A 33 -0.35 -10.66 11.58
C VAL A 33 -1.45 -9.81 10.93
N ASP A 34 -1.40 -8.49 11.07
CA ASP A 34 -2.40 -7.57 10.51
C ASP A 34 -2.38 -7.61 8.97
N ILE A 35 -1.19 -7.62 8.36
CA ILE A 35 -1.03 -7.76 6.91
C ILE A 35 -1.55 -9.12 6.41
N ASN A 36 -1.21 -10.22 7.10
CA ASN A 36 -1.68 -11.55 6.75
C ASN A 36 -3.21 -11.65 6.83
N THR A 37 -3.81 -11.06 7.86
CA THR A 37 -5.26 -11.03 8.06
C THR A 37 -5.94 -10.27 6.93
N ARG A 38 -5.41 -9.10 6.54
CA ARG A 38 -5.93 -8.32 5.42
C ARG A 38 -5.84 -9.07 4.09
N ALA A 39 -4.82 -9.90 3.92
CA ALA A 39 -4.60 -10.70 2.73
C ALA A 39 -5.45 -12.00 2.67
N GLN A 40 -6.40 -12.23 3.56
CA GLN A 40 -7.27 -13.41 3.51
C GLN A 40 -8.25 -13.41 2.32
N THR A 41 -8.58 -12.24 1.77
CA THR A 41 -9.48 -12.10 0.61
C THR A 41 -8.69 -11.87 -0.68
N LYS A 42 -9.26 -12.21 -1.85
CA LYS A 42 -8.61 -11.96 -3.16
C LYS A 42 -8.28 -10.47 -3.36
N ASP A 43 -9.21 -9.59 -3.02
CA ASP A 43 -8.99 -8.14 -3.12
C ASP A 43 -7.98 -7.66 -2.08
N GLY A 44 -8.04 -8.21 -0.87
CA GLY A 44 -7.07 -7.96 0.19
C GLY A 44 -5.63 -8.31 -0.21
N ARG A 45 -5.43 -9.48 -0.83
CA ARG A 45 -4.11 -9.89 -1.39
C ARG A 45 -3.59 -8.89 -2.39
N THR A 46 -4.44 -8.45 -3.31
CA THR A 46 -4.06 -7.49 -4.36
C THR A 46 -3.60 -6.18 -3.74
N ARG A 47 -4.36 -5.64 -2.77
CA ARG A 47 -3.98 -4.39 -2.07
C ARG A 47 -2.69 -4.52 -1.29
N VAL A 48 -2.52 -5.62 -0.57
CA VAL A 48 -1.30 -5.89 0.19
C VAL A 48 -0.09 -5.98 -0.73
N LEU A 49 -0.18 -6.72 -1.85
CA LEU A 49 0.91 -6.80 -2.82
C LEU A 49 1.26 -5.45 -3.44
N MET A 50 0.27 -4.61 -3.77
CA MET A 50 0.51 -3.25 -4.25
C MET A 50 1.21 -2.38 -3.20
N ALA A 51 0.80 -2.49 -1.94
CA ALA A 51 1.42 -1.75 -0.84
C ALA A 51 2.88 -2.20 -0.60
N ILE A 52 3.14 -3.51 -0.60
CA ILE A 52 4.50 -4.06 -0.50
C ILE A 52 5.34 -3.55 -1.67
N SER A 53 4.82 -3.64 -2.90
CA SER A 53 5.51 -3.18 -4.10
C SER A 53 5.89 -1.70 -4.03
N SER A 54 4.99 -0.85 -3.52
CA SER A 54 5.25 0.58 -3.34
C SER A 54 6.35 0.86 -2.31
N GLU A 55 6.45 0.06 -1.26
CA GLU A 55 7.41 0.29 -0.17
C GLU A 55 8.78 -0.32 -0.45
N THR A 56 8.83 -1.48 -1.11
CA THR A 56 10.07 -2.22 -1.39
C THR A 56 10.63 -1.91 -2.78
N GLY A 57 9.84 -1.33 -3.68
CA GLY A 57 10.19 -1.15 -5.09
C GLY A 57 10.15 -2.46 -5.90
N VAL A 58 9.80 -3.59 -5.28
CA VAL A 58 9.74 -4.90 -5.96
C VAL A 58 8.44 -5.00 -6.75
N PRO A 59 8.46 -5.42 -8.03
CA PRO A 59 7.23 -5.57 -8.81
C PRO A 59 6.23 -6.55 -8.19
N VAL A 60 4.93 -6.25 -8.28
CA VAL A 60 3.84 -7.11 -7.79
C VAL A 60 3.94 -8.54 -8.33
N THR A 61 4.32 -8.70 -9.59
CA THR A 61 4.49 -10.02 -10.22
C THR A 61 5.62 -10.82 -9.56
N THR A 62 6.76 -10.18 -9.29
CA THR A 62 7.88 -10.79 -8.55
C THR A 62 7.44 -11.20 -7.15
N LEU A 63 6.74 -10.33 -6.43
CA LEU A 63 6.21 -10.63 -5.09
C LEU A 63 5.23 -11.82 -5.09
N GLN A 64 4.39 -11.95 -6.12
CA GLN A 64 3.50 -13.11 -6.28
C GLN A 64 4.28 -14.42 -6.47
N THR A 65 5.32 -14.38 -7.31
CA THR A 65 6.20 -15.53 -7.55
C THR A 65 6.93 -15.92 -6.27
N GLU A 66 7.51 -14.95 -5.55
CA GLU A 66 8.20 -15.19 -4.28
C GLU A 66 7.27 -15.78 -3.22
N GLN A 67 6.05 -15.25 -3.10
CA GLN A 67 5.04 -15.74 -2.17
C GLN A 67 4.66 -17.19 -2.47
N SER A 68 4.40 -17.50 -3.74
CA SER A 68 3.99 -18.83 -4.19
C SER A 68 5.12 -19.85 -4.05
N ALA A 69 6.36 -19.46 -4.38
CA ALA A 69 7.53 -20.33 -4.32
C ALA A 69 7.95 -20.67 -2.87
N ASN A 70 7.68 -19.78 -1.92
CA ASN A 70 8.15 -19.94 -0.54
C ASN A 70 7.05 -20.31 0.45
N GLY A 71 5.77 -20.22 0.07
CA GLY A 71 4.63 -20.53 0.93
C GLY A 71 4.48 -19.57 2.12
N LEU A 72 4.98 -18.34 1.98
CA LEU A 72 5.03 -17.37 3.07
C LEU A 72 3.74 -16.57 3.20
N GLY A 73 3.46 -16.11 4.42
CA GLY A 73 2.50 -15.04 4.65
C GLY A 73 2.97 -13.73 4.02
N TYR A 74 2.03 -12.87 3.64
CA TYR A 74 2.33 -11.58 3.03
C TYR A 74 3.09 -10.62 3.95
N GLY A 75 2.92 -10.74 5.26
CA GLY A 75 3.71 -9.98 6.24
C GLY A 75 5.17 -10.42 6.26
N ASP A 76 5.44 -11.73 6.23
CA ASP A 76 6.81 -12.25 6.15
C ASP A 76 7.46 -11.93 4.80
N LEU A 77 6.68 -11.95 3.71
CA LEU A 77 7.12 -11.52 2.39
C LEU A 77 7.57 -10.04 2.39
N LEU A 78 6.81 -9.17 3.05
CA LEU A 78 7.16 -7.75 3.20
C LEU A 78 8.48 -7.60 3.96
N ILE A 79 8.60 -8.19 5.15
CA ILE A 79 9.80 -8.03 5.97
C ILE A 79 11.03 -8.62 5.26
N ALA A 80 10.88 -9.77 4.59
CA ALA A 80 11.96 -10.37 3.82
C ALA A 80 12.51 -9.42 2.74
N ASN A 81 11.61 -8.77 1.99
CA ASN A 81 12.00 -7.84 0.93
C ASN A 81 12.60 -6.53 1.49
N LEU A 82 12.10 -6.04 2.63
CA LEU A 82 12.70 -4.91 3.33
C LEU A 82 14.12 -5.23 3.81
N VAL A 83 14.30 -6.36 4.49
CA VAL A 83 15.60 -6.81 4.97
C VAL A 83 16.56 -7.05 3.80
N ALA A 84 16.10 -7.64 2.70
CA ALA A 84 16.89 -7.84 1.49
C ALA A 84 17.38 -6.51 0.91
N SER A 85 16.47 -5.54 0.75
CA SER A 85 16.80 -4.21 0.24
C SER A 85 17.80 -3.47 1.13
N GLU A 86 17.63 -3.52 2.44
CA GLU A 86 18.48 -2.79 3.40
C GLU A 86 19.84 -3.47 3.62
N SER A 87 19.91 -4.79 3.51
CA SER A 87 21.16 -5.55 3.66
C SER A 87 21.95 -5.74 2.35
N GLY A 88 21.34 -5.45 1.20
CA GLY A 88 21.89 -5.76 -0.12
C GLY A 88 21.95 -7.27 -0.42
N LYS A 89 21.26 -8.12 0.37
CA LYS A 89 21.19 -9.57 0.15
C LYS A 89 20.04 -9.94 -0.77
N ASN A 90 20.11 -11.12 -1.36
CA ASN A 90 18.98 -11.66 -2.10
C ASN A 90 17.87 -12.08 -1.13
N VAL A 91 16.61 -11.90 -1.53
CA VAL A 91 15.45 -12.30 -0.72
C VAL A 91 15.49 -13.79 -0.37
N SER A 92 15.97 -14.64 -1.27
CA SER A 92 16.14 -16.08 -1.02
C SER A 92 17.12 -16.38 0.12
N GLU A 93 18.21 -15.62 0.22
CA GLU A 93 19.17 -15.75 1.32
C GLU A 93 18.54 -15.31 2.65
N VAL A 94 17.81 -14.19 2.63
CA VAL A 94 17.10 -13.67 3.82
C VAL A 94 16.05 -14.67 4.30
N LEU A 95 15.32 -15.30 3.38
CA LEU A 95 14.34 -16.33 3.69
C LEU A 95 14.99 -17.60 4.23
N ALA A 96 16.15 -17.99 3.72
CA ALA A 96 16.92 -19.09 4.27
C ALA A 96 17.36 -18.78 5.71
N MET A 97 17.82 -17.56 5.99
CA MET A 97 18.14 -17.11 7.36
C MET A 97 16.91 -17.14 8.28
N PHE A 98 15.74 -16.75 7.77
CA PHE A 98 14.49 -16.80 8.52
C PHE A 98 14.08 -18.24 8.87
N LYS A 99 14.15 -19.15 7.89
CA LYS A 99 13.86 -20.56 8.11
C LYS A 99 14.88 -21.26 9.02
N ALA A 100 16.13 -20.81 9.01
CA ALA A 100 17.20 -21.35 9.83
C ALA A 100 17.24 -20.80 11.27
N GLY A 101 16.56 -19.69 11.56
CA GLY A 101 16.69 -18.97 12.83
C GLY A 101 15.46 -19.05 13.73
N GLN A 102 15.64 -19.50 14.98
CA GLN A 102 14.59 -19.48 16.03
C GLN A 102 14.32 -18.08 16.64
N GLY A 103 14.90 -17.01 16.09
CA GLY A 103 14.82 -15.65 16.65
C GLY A 103 13.91 -14.68 15.88
N GLY A 104 13.35 -15.11 14.74
CA GLY A 104 12.53 -14.27 13.88
C GLY A 104 13.28 -13.07 13.28
N TRP A 105 12.51 -12.15 12.68
CA TRP A 105 13.03 -11.01 11.93
C TRP A 105 13.91 -10.05 12.73
N GLY A 106 13.61 -9.85 14.02
CA GLY A 106 14.42 -8.98 14.88
C GLY A 106 15.85 -9.48 15.04
N LYS A 107 16.04 -10.79 15.16
CA LYS A 107 17.37 -11.39 15.24
C LYS A 107 18.10 -11.28 13.91
N ILE A 108 17.42 -11.56 12.80
CA ILE A 108 18.02 -11.49 11.45
C ILE A 108 18.47 -10.06 11.14
N ALA A 109 17.62 -9.06 11.40
CA ALA A 109 17.98 -7.65 11.24
C ALA A 109 19.21 -7.29 12.07
N ASN A 110 19.27 -7.73 13.32
CA ASN A 110 20.43 -7.52 14.18
C ASN A 110 21.70 -8.22 13.69
N ASP A 111 21.60 -9.48 13.27
CA ASP A 111 22.73 -10.27 12.76
C ASP A 111 23.31 -9.65 11.48
N LEU A 112 22.46 -8.97 10.70
CA LEU A 112 22.84 -8.22 9.51
C LEU A 112 23.23 -6.75 9.78
N GLY A 113 23.23 -6.31 11.05
CA GLY A 113 23.58 -4.94 11.43
C GLY A 113 22.58 -3.87 11.00
N LEU A 114 21.33 -4.25 10.72
CA LEU A 114 20.28 -3.35 10.23
C LEU A 114 19.59 -2.57 11.37
N ASN A 115 19.08 -1.39 11.04
CA ASN A 115 18.25 -0.61 11.95
C ASN A 115 16.83 -1.18 12.01
N LEU A 116 16.53 -1.92 13.09
CA LEU A 116 15.21 -2.53 13.30
C LEU A 116 14.07 -1.49 13.34
N GLY A 117 14.33 -0.28 13.86
CA GLY A 117 13.34 0.79 13.89
C GLY A 117 12.95 1.26 12.48
N GLN A 118 13.91 1.31 11.55
CA GLN A 118 13.64 1.63 10.14
C GLN A 118 12.79 0.54 9.47
N ILE A 119 13.12 -0.74 9.70
CA ILE A 119 12.35 -1.87 9.16
C ILE A 119 10.90 -1.84 9.68
N VAL A 120 10.72 -1.61 10.98
CA VAL A 120 9.38 -1.47 11.59
C VAL A 120 8.62 -0.29 10.98
N SER A 121 9.27 0.87 10.83
CA SER A 121 8.65 2.06 10.24
C SER A 121 8.14 1.79 8.82
N LYS A 122 8.98 1.19 7.96
CA LYS A 122 8.61 0.80 6.59
C LYS A 122 7.49 -0.24 6.57
N ALA A 123 7.53 -1.21 7.47
CA ALA A 123 6.48 -2.21 7.60
C ALA A 123 5.12 -1.57 7.95
N ARG A 124 5.11 -0.60 8.85
CA ARG A 124 3.90 0.18 9.20
C ARG A 124 3.42 1.05 8.05
N GLN A 125 4.32 1.63 7.26
CA GLN A 125 3.95 2.42 6.08
C GLN A 125 3.24 1.54 5.04
N ALA A 126 3.75 0.34 4.78
CA ALA A 126 3.08 -0.63 3.91
C ALA A 126 1.70 -1.05 4.45
N GLU A 127 1.57 -1.27 5.76
CA GLU A 127 0.27 -1.58 6.38
C GLU A 127 -0.75 -0.44 6.18
N GLN A 128 -0.33 0.80 6.43
CA GLN A 128 -1.15 1.99 6.22
C GLN A 128 -1.49 2.21 4.75
N ALA A 129 -0.58 1.92 3.83
CA ALA A 129 -0.85 1.97 2.39
C ALA A 129 -1.94 0.96 2.01
N ALA A 130 -1.87 -0.28 2.53
CA ALA A 130 -2.89 -1.29 2.29
C ALA A 130 -4.28 -0.88 2.82
N LEU A 131 -4.33 -0.21 3.99
CA LEU A 131 -5.53 0.42 4.53
C LEU A 131 -6.09 1.50 3.61
N ASN A 132 -5.24 2.41 3.16
CA ASN A 132 -5.66 3.54 2.33
C ASN A 132 -6.21 3.09 0.98
N ILE A 133 -5.63 2.04 0.38
CA ILE A 133 -6.17 1.44 -0.86
C ILE A 133 -7.55 0.82 -0.59
N GLN A 134 -7.77 0.23 0.60
CA GLN A 134 -9.08 -0.33 0.96
C GLN A 134 -10.15 0.76 1.06
N SER A 135 -9.88 1.87 1.75
CA SER A 135 -10.82 2.98 1.89
C SER A 135 -11.12 3.69 0.58
N LYS A 136 -10.11 3.84 -0.29
CA LYS A 136 -10.30 4.38 -1.65
C LYS A 136 -11.19 3.49 -2.49
N ASN A 137 -11.02 2.17 -2.41
CA ASN A 137 -11.88 1.26 -3.15
C ASN A 137 -13.31 1.23 -2.57
N ALA A 138 -13.49 1.33 -1.26
CA ALA A 138 -14.82 1.41 -0.64
C ALA A 138 -15.58 2.68 -1.08
N THR A 139 -14.89 3.84 -1.10
CA THR A 139 -15.48 5.12 -1.52
C THR A 139 -15.70 5.21 -3.04
N ALA A 140 -14.87 4.56 -3.86
CA ALA A 140 -15.09 4.45 -5.30
C ALA A 140 -16.26 3.51 -5.64
N SER A 141 -16.42 2.42 -4.89
CA SER A 141 -17.56 1.50 -5.05
C SER A 141 -18.90 2.15 -4.70
N ASP A 142 -18.91 3.10 -3.74
CA ASP A 142 -20.11 3.85 -3.34
C ASP A 142 -20.46 4.97 -4.36
N LYS A 143 -19.44 5.62 -4.94
CA LYS A 143 -19.64 6.67 -5.96
C LYS A 143 -19.97 6.15 -7.36
N SER A 144 -20.01 4.84 -7.56
CA SER A 144 -20.33 4.22 -8.85
C SER A 144 -21.84 4.03 -9.11
N GLN A 145 -22.72 4.50 -8.20
CA GLN A 145 -24.18 4.52 -8.41
C GLN A 145 -24.76 5.89 -8.79
N GLU A 146 -23.94 6.94 -8.92
CA GLU A 146 -24.37 8.19 -9.55
C GLU A 146 -23.76 8.28 -10.95
N GLY A 147 -24.51 7.74 -11.91
CA GLY A 147 -24.22 7.94 -13.34
C GLY A 147 -24.11 9.43 -13.68
N PRO A 148 -23.45 9.79 -14.80
CA PRO A 148 -23.34 11.18 -15.20
C PRO A 148 -24.75 11.73 -15.40
N ALA A 149 -25.12 12.71 -14.57
CA ALA A 149 -26.30 13.53 -14.79
C ALA A 149 -26.20 14.09 -16.21
N MET A 150 -27.02 13.56 -17.12
CA MET A 150 -27.23 14.12 -18.45
C MET A 150 -27.88 15.50 -18.27
N GLY A 151 -27.04 16.51 -18.15
CA GLY A 151 -27.42 17.86 -18.51
C GLY A 151 -27.62 17.92 -20.03
N ARG A 152 -28.87 17.86 -20.49
CA ARG A 152 -29.42 18.66 -21.60
C ARG A 152 -30.88 18.31 -21.85
N GLY A 153 -31.75 19.19 -21.37
CA GLY A 153 -33.18 19.15 -21.63
C GLY A 153 -33.87 20.44 -21.22
N ARG A 154 -33.25 21.60 -21.48
CA ARG A 154 -33.90 22.91 -21.33
C ARG A 154 -34.65 23.23 -22.61
N GLY A 155 -35.80 22.58 -22.79
CA GLY A 155 -36.78 22.92 -23.81
C GLY A 155 -37.58 24.14 -23.34
N THR A 156 -37.07 25.34 -23.58
CA THR A 156 -37.85 26.57 -23.51
C THR A 156 -38.14 26.99 -24.94
N GLY A 157 -39.39 26.91 -25.38
CA GLY A 157 -39.81 27.60 -26.59
C GLY A 157 -41.07 27.06 -27.26
N PHE A 158 -42.17 27.77 -27.01
CA PHE A 158 -43.29 28.07 -27.93
C PHE A 158 -44.14 26.91 -28.46
N GLU A 159 -45.37 26.78 -27.94
CA GLU A 159 -46.62 26.79 -28.73
C GLU A 159 -47.84 26.77 -27.77
N GLU A 160 -48.21 27.92 -27.18
CA GLU A 160 -49.59 28.08 -26.67
C GLU A 160 -50.28 29.19 -27.46
N GLN A 161 -50.98 28.70 -28.47
CA GLN A 161 -51.91 29.38 -29.33
C GLN A 161 -53.09 29.89 -28.48
N ARG A 162 -53.04 31.15 -28.04
CA ARG A 162 -54.23 31.89 -27.59
C ARG A 162 -54.29 33.26 -28.24
N ASN A 163 -55.02 33.28 -29.35
CA ASN A 163 -56.11 34.20 -29.62
C ASN A 163 -55.94 35.62 -29.04
N SER A 164 -55.46 36.55 -29.86
CA SER A 164 -55.91 37.94 -29.86
C SER A 164 -55.37 38.71 -31.07
N ARG A 165 -56.30 39.16 -31.91
CA ARG A 165 -56.33 40.52 -32.50
C ARG A 165 -55.44 40.79 -33.72
N ALA A 166 -55.97 40.50 -34.92
CA ALA A 166 -55.75 41.31 -36.12
C ALA A 166 -56.80 41.05 -37.21
N THR A 167 -57.95 41.72 -37.14
CA THR A 167 -58.71 42.12 -38.34
C THR A 167 -59.38 43.46 -38.07
N SER A 168 -58.60 44.52 -38.26
CA SER A 168 -59.06 45.89 -38.44
C SER A 168 -58.58 46.34 -39.81
N GLN A 169 -59.32 45.99 -40.86
CA GLN A 169 -59.29 46.76 -42.10
C GLN A 169 -60.57 46.55 -42.92
N GLY A 170 -61.37 47.62 -43.01
CA GLY A 170 -62.21 47.93 -44.17
C GLY A 170 -63.66 47.48 -44.17
N ARG A 171 -64.59 48.32 -43.68
CA ARG A 171 -65.69 48.87 -44.51
C ARG A 171 -66.42 50.02 -43.81
N SER A 172 -66.27 51.22 -44.35
CA SER A 172 -67.15 52.39 -44.15
C SER A 172 -68.59 52.03 -44.61
N ARG A 173 -69.60 52.14 -43.72
CA ARG A 173 -70.60 53.23 -43.58
C ARG A 173 -71.80 53.13 -44.55
N PRO A 174 -72.97 53.73 -44.18
CA PRO A 174 -74.32 53.18 -44.33
C PRO A 174 -74.91 53.22 -45.73
#